data_AF-A0A8T4ZRL0-F1
#
_entry.id   AF-A0A8T4ZRL0-F1
#
_cell.length_a   1.000
_cell.length_b   1.000
_cell.length_c   1.000
_cell.angle_alpha   90.00
_cell.angle_beta   90.00
_cell.angle_gamma   90.00
#
_symmetry.space_group_name_H-M   'P 1'
#
loop_
_entity.id
_entity.type
_entity.pdbx_description
1 polymer ?
#
loop_
_entity_poly.entity_id
_entity_poly.type
_entity_poly.pdbx_seq_one_letter_code
_entity_poly.pdbx_strand_id
1 'polypeptide(L)'
;MPLFWLAAVLGLEGYAVFGSRDPSLSLTLTYRGINFLLPPVAILLAIGLHELYERWRIRKIAKASIAIVMLLTLSLNVFGVYATIHLQERYMGYFWLYRVQEYRAARWVKTVLSDGTVACDVKIAYILKCYFNLRVDEFQGLRYLNGESGQPRILFTYDQMSKNGYVIYGGYSVDLPGRWVDKTLTLNHYTRTE
;
A
#
# COMPACT_ATOMS: atom_id res chain seq x y z
N MET A 1 -19.69 -24.95 12.12
CA MET A 1 -19.64 -24.76 10.65
C MET A 1 -20.08 -23.36 10.18
N PRO A 2 -21.14 -22.69 10.69
CA PRO A 2 -21.56 -21.39 10.15
C PRO A 2 -20.75 -20.19 10.66
N LEU A 3 -20.11 -20.27 11.84
CA LEU A 3 -19.40 -19.13 12.43
C LEU A 3 -18.20 -18.62 11.60
N PHE A 4 -17.53 -19.49 10.85
CA PHE A 4 -16.31 -19.13 10.11
C PHE A 4 -16.58 -18.28 8.86
N TRP A 5 -17.80 -18.37 8.33
CA TRP A 5 -18.25 -17.58 7.20
C TRP A 5 -18.81 -16.22 7.59
N LEU A 6 -19.09 -16.00 8.88
CA LEU A 6 -19.71 -14.76 9.35
C LEU A 6 -18.91 -13.53 8.93
N ALA A 7 -17.57 -13.57 9.07
CA ALA A 7 -16.72 -12.46 8.64
C ALA A 7 -16.76 -12.22 7.12
N ALA A 8 -16.79 -13.29 6.32
CA ALA A 8 -16.91 -13.19 4.86
C ALA A 8 -18.27 -12.63 4.44
N VAL A 9 -19.35 -13.11 5.07
CA VAL A 9 -20.72 -12.65 4.80
C VAL A 9 -20.88 -11.18 5.19
N LEU A 10 -20.48 -10.80 6.41
CA LEU A 10 -20.52 -9.40 6.86
C LEU A 10 -19.63 -8.50 6.00
N GLY A 11 -18.47 -8.99 5.55
CA GLY A 11 -17.60 -8.27 4.63
C GLY A 11 -18.24 -8.02 3.27
N LEU A 12 -18.93 -9.03 2.71
CA LEU A 12 -19.67 -8.92 1.45
C LEU A 12 -20.91 -8.02 1.58
N GLU A 13 -21.64 -8.10 2.69
CA GLU A 13 -22.74 -7.19 2.99
C GLU A 13 -22.26 -5.74 3.12
N GLY A 14 -21.14 -5.52 3.82
CA GLY A 14 -20.48 -4.22 3.90
C GLY A 14 -20.11 -3.69 2.51
N TYR A 15 -19.54 -4.54 1.65
CA TYR A 15 -19.28 -4.17 0.26
C TYR A 15 -20.56 -3.81 -0.51
N ALA A 16 -21.63 -4.59 -0.38
CA ALA A 16 -22.89 -4.34 -1.07
C ALA A 16 -23.54 -3.01 -0.63
N VAL A 17 -23.46 -2.67 0.66
CA VAL A 17 -24.06 -1.44 1.21
C VAL A 17 -23.22 -0.20 0.92
N PHE A 18 -21.89 -0.29 1.00
CA PHE A 18 -21.01 0.87 0.95
C PHE A 18 -20.25 1.02 -0.38
N GLY A 19 -20.11 -0.04 -1.17
CA GLY A 19 -19.32 -0.05 -2.40
C GLY A 19 -19.90 0.77 -3.56
N SER A 20 -21.19 1.10 -3.52
CA SER A 20 -21.84 1.95 -4.52
C SER A 20 -21.78 3.45 -4.20
N ARG A 21 -21.40 3.83 -2.98
CA ARG A 21 -21.45 5.23 -2.50
C ARG A 21 -20.18 6.03 -2.78
N ASP A 22 -19.01 5.39 -2.83
CA ASP A 22 -17.74 6.06 -3.08
C ASP A 22 -16.78 5.10 -3.84
N PRO A 23 -16.28 5.48 -5.03
CA PRO A 23 -15.35 4.65 -5.82
C PRO A 23 -14.07 4.26 -5.06
N SER A 24 -13.55 5.15 -4.21
CA SER A 24 -12.35 4.88 -3.43
C SER A 24 -12.63 3.84 -2.34
N LEU A 25 -13.77 4.00 -1.64
CA LEU A 25 -14.21 3.10 -0.59
C LEU A 25 -14.58 1.73 -1.15
N SER A 26 -15.16 1.68 -2.35
CA SER A 26 -15.46 0.47 -3.12
C SER A 26 -14.21 -0.37 -3.36
N LEU A 27 -13.15 0.23 -3.93
CA LEU A 27 -11.89 -0.46 -4.19
C LEU A 27 -11.23 -0.99 -2.91
N THR A 28 -11.23 -0.18 -1.85
CA THR A 28 -10.70 -0.61 -0.54
C THR A 28 -11.49 -1.78 0.04
N LEU A 29 -12.81 -1.77 -0.07
CA LEU A 29 -13.66 -2.86 0.41
C LEU A 29 -13.52 -4.12 -0.44
N THR A 30 -13.40 -4.03 -1.77
CA THR A 30 -13.11 -5.19 -2.62
C THR A 30 -11.80 -5.85 -2.24
N TYR A 31 -10.75 -5.05 -2.08
CA TYR A 31 -9.42 -5.54 -1.67
C TYR A 31 -9.48 -6.20 -0.28
N ARG A 32 -10.14 -5.57 0.70
CA ARG A 32 -10.31 -6.15 2.04
C ARG A 32 -11.24 -7.35 2.05
N GLY A 33 -12.21 -7.42 1.14
CA GLY A 33 -13.13 -8.54 0.91
C GLY A 33 -12.39 -9.87 0.73
N ILE A 34 -11.32 -9.86 -0.06
CA ILE A 34 -10.46 -11.02 -0.28
C ILE A 34 -9.86 -11.53 1.04
N ASN A 35 -9.44 -10.62 1.92
CA ASN A 35 -8.89 -11.00 3.23
C ASN A 35 -9.94 -11.66 4.13
N PHE A 36 -11.22 -11.29 4.02
CA PHE A 36 -12.30 -11.94 4.77
C PHE A 36 -12.63 -13.35 4.25
N LEU A 37 -12.31 -13.66 2.99
CA LEU A 37 -12.45 -15.00 2.40
C LEU A 37 -11.29 -15.94 2.75
N LEU A 38 -10.14 -15.40 3.20
CA LEU A 38 -8.96 -16.20 3.48
C LEU A 38 -9.19 -17.27 4.56
N PRO A 39 -9.77 -16.94 5.73
CA PRO A 39 -10.01 -17.93 6.79
C PRO A 39 -10.91 -19.10 6.37
N PRO A 40 -12.11 -18.90 5.76
CA PRO A 40 -12.96 -20.01 5.37
C PRO A 40 -12.31 -20.86 4.25
N VAL A 41 -11.61 -20.25 3.29
CA VAL A 41 -10.89 -21.00 2.24
C VAL A 41 -9.76 -21.85 2.84
N ALA A 42 -8.99 -21.31 3.78
CA ALA A 42 -7.93 -22.06 4.45
C ALA A 42 -8.46 -23.28 5.22
N ILE A 43 -9.61 -23.14 5.89
CA ILE A 43 -10.27 -24.25 6.60
C ILE A 43 -10.74 -25.32 5.61
N LEU A 44 -11.38 -24.93 4.50
CA LEU A 44 -11.81 -25.89 3.47
C LEU A 44 -10.62 -26.62 2.84
N LEU A 45 -9.52 -25.92 2.58
CA LEU A 45 -8.28 -26.54 2.12
C LEU A 45 -7.74 -27.55 3.14
N ALA A 46 -7.72 -27.20 4.43
CA ALA A 46 -7.27 -28.12 5.48
C ALA A 46 -8.14 -29.38 5.57
N ILE A 47 -9.47 -29.24 5.48
CA ILE A 47 -10.40 -30.38 5.46
C ILE A 47 -10.18 -31.24 4.22
N GLY A 48 -10.06 -30.64 3.04
CA GLY A 48 -9.81 -31.37 1.80
C GLY A 48 -8.49 -32.14 1.81
N LEU A 49 -7.43 -31.55 2.37
CA LEU A 49 -6.14 -32.22 2.57
C LEU A 49 -6.24 -33.38 3.58
N HIS A 50 -7.02 -33.22 4.65
CA HIS A 50 -7.24 -34.27 5.64
C HIS A 50 -8.02 -35.45 5.05
N GLU A 51 -9.10 -35.21 4.32
CA GLU A 51 -9.86 -36.27 3.65
C GLU A 51 -9.03 -37.00 2.59
N LEU A 52 -8.20 -36.26 1.82
CA LEU A 52 -7.27 -36.83 0.85
C LEU A 52 -6.25 -37.78 1.51
N TYR A 53 -5.81 -37.45 2.73
CA TYR A 53 -4.91 -38.29 3.51
C TYR A 53 -5.58 -39.59 3.99
N GLU A 54 -6.84 -39.52 4.42
CA GLU A 54 -7.57 -40.69 4.93
C GLU A 54 -8.06 -41.63 3.84
N ARG A 55 -8.54 -41.11 2.69
CA ARG A 55 -9.36 -41.90 1.75
C ARG A 55 -8.61 -42.79 0.76
N TRP A 56 -7.28 -42.75 0.60
CA TRP A 56 -6.64 -43.42 -0.56
C TRP A 56 -5.43 -44.33 -0.28
N ARG A 57 -5.38 -45.39 -1.11
CA ARG A 57 -4.35 -46.45 -1.27
C ARG A 57 -2.94 -45.92 -1.60
N ILE A 58 -2.75 -44.60 -1.65
CA ILE A 58 -1.55 -43.89 -2.10
C ILE A 58 -1.06 -42.88 -1.04
N ARG A 59 -1.03 -43.30 0.23
CA ARG A 59 -0.59 -42.47 1.38
C ARG A 59 0.75 -41.77 1.18
N LYS A 60 1.69 -42.36 0.43
CA LYS A 60 3.00 -41.75 0.16
C LYS A 60 2.89 -40.49 -0.71
N ILE A 61 2.06 -40.51 -1.77
CA ILE A 61 1.88 -39.36 -2.66
C ILE A 61 1.08 -38.26 -1.95
N ALA A 62 0.03 -38.62 -1.21
CA ALA A 62 -0.75 -37.66 -0.43
C ALA A 62 0.10 -36.95 0.66
N LYS A 63 0.97 -37.68 1.36
CA LYS A 63 1.92 -37.07 2.31
C LYS A 63 2.87 -36.10 1.62
N ALA A 64 3.41 -36.48 0.46
CA ALA A 64 4.31 -35.62 -0.30
C ALA A 64 3.61 -34.35 -0.78
N SER A 65 2.38 -34.46 -1.31
CA SER A 65 1.63 -33.29 -1.77
C SER A 65 1.28 -32.33 -0.63
N ILE A 66 0.84 -32.84 0.51
CA ILE A 66 0.57 -32.03 1.71
C ILE A 66 1.85 -31.29 2.16
N ALA A 67 2.98 -32.00 2.23
CA ALA A 67 4.25 -31.40 2.63
C ALA A 67 4.69 -30.28 1.66
N ILE A 68 4.53 -30.50 0.35
CA ILE A 68 4.83 -29.48 -0.68
C ILE A 68 3.95 -28.25 -0.50
N VAL A 69 2.63 -28.42 -0.33
CA VAL A 69 1.69 -27.29 -0.15
C VAL A 69 2.01 -26.50 1.13
N MET A 70 2.33 -27.18 2.24
CA MET A 70 2.72 -26.53 3.49
C MET A 70 4.03 -25.75 3.33
N LEU A 71 5.06 -26.36 2.72
CA LEU A 71 6.35 -25.72 2.48
C LEU A 71 6.22 -24.51 1.56
N LEU A 72 5.43 -24.62 0.49
CA LEU A 72 5.15 -23.51 -0.42
C LEU A 72 4.46 -22.35 0.32
N THR A 73 3.44 -22.67 1.12
CA THR A 73 2.69 -21.68 1.91
C THR A 73 3.61 -20.98 2.90
N LEU A 74 4.42 -21.73 3.65
CA LEU A 74 5.39 -21.17 4.60
C LEU A 74 6.40 -20.27 3.88
N SER A 75 6.95 -20.74 2.75
CA SER A 75 7.95 -20.00 1.98
C SER A 75 7.40 -18.68 1.44
N LEU A 76 6.16 -18.68 0.93
CA LEU A 76 5.48 -17.47 0.46
C LEU A 76 5.21 -16.47 1.60
N ASN A 77 4.82 -16.95 2.79
CA ASN A 77 4.60 -16.08 3.95
C ASN A 77 5.91 -15.48 4.46
N VAL A 78 6.98 -16.28 4.59
CA VAL A 78 8.31 -15.80 5.00
C VAL A 78 8.84 -14.80 3.99
N PHE A 79 8.70 -15.08 2.69
CA PHE A 79 9.07 -14.14 1.64
C PHE A 79 8.26 -12.85 1.72
N GLY A 80 6.95 -12.91 1.97
CA GLY A 80 6.10 -11.73 2.14
C GLY A 80 6.54 -10.83 3.29
N VAL A 81 6.90 -11.41 4.44
CA VAL A 81 7.44 -10.67 5.59
C VAL A 81 8.79 -10.03 5.23
N TYR A 82 9.68 -10.80 4.60
CA TYR A 82 10.97 -10.30 4.13
C TYR A 82 10.81 -9.15 3.12
N ALA A 83 9.91 -9.30 2.14
CA ALA A 83 9.63 -8.30 1.12
C ALA A 83 9.05 -7.01 1.73
N THR A 84 8.16 -7.14 2.72
CA THR A 84 7.57 -6.00 3.44
C THR A 84 8.62 -5.23 4.25
N ILE A 85 9.47 -5.94 5.01
CA ILE A 85 10.40 -5.30 5.94
C ILE A 85 11.67 -4.81 5.23
N HIS A 86 12.30 -5.67 4.43
CA HIS A 86 13.62 -5.44 3.85
C HIS A 86 13.56 -4.87 2.44
N LEU A 87 12.81 -5.52 1.53
CA LEU A 87 12.78 -5.08 0.12
C LEU A 87 11.95 -3.79 -0.06
N GLN A 88 10.92 -3.64 0.78
CA GLN A 88 9.98 -2.53 0.79
C GLN A 88 9.40 -2.27 -0.61
N GLU A 89 9.02 -3.35 -1.28
CA GLU A 89 8.53 -3.31 -2.66
C GLU A 89 7.17 -2.61 -2.77
N ARG A 90 6.86 -2.18 -3.99
CA ARG A 90 5.54 -1.66 -4.35
C ARG A 90 4.47 -2.67 -3.91
N TYR A 91 3.39 -2.17 -3.33
CA TYR A 91 2.28 -2.97 -2.79
C TYR A 91 2.56 -3.80 -1.52
N MET A 92 3.80 -3.91 -1.05
CA MET A 92 4.16 -4.62 0.19
C MET A 92 4.14 -3.69 1.42
N GLY A 93 3.20 -2.74 1.47
CA GLY A 93 2.96 -1.92 2.66
C GLY A 93 4.03 -0.87 3.01
N TYR A 94 5.05 -0.63 2.17
CA TYR A 94 6.11 0.36 2.47
C TYR A 94 5.56 1.78 2.72
N PHE A 95 4.41 2.11 2.15
CA PHE A 95 3.74 3.40 2.34
C PHE A 95 3.24 3.62 3.78
N TRP A 96 3.21 2.59 4.62
CA TRP A 96 2.95 2.72 6.07
C TRP A 96 4.22 2.90 6.90
N LEU A 97 5.40 2.70 6.30
CA LEU A 97 6.67 2.77 7.00
C LEU A 97 7.32 4.13 6.79
N TYR A 98 7.42 4.89 7.88
CA TYR A 98 8.11 6.19 7.87
C TYR A 98 9.54 6.07 8.36
N ARG A 99 10.48 6.67 7.61
CA ARG A 99 11.86 6.84 8.06
C ARG A 99 11.99 8.10 8.92
N VAL A 100 12.99 8.12 9.80
CA VAL A 100 13.29 9.29 10.65
C VAL A 100 13.51 10.56 9.83
N GLN A 101 14.12 10.43 8.65
CA GLN A 101 14.34 11.54 7.71
C GLN A 101 13.02 12.16 7.24
N GLU A 102 12.03 11.32 6.90
CA GLU A 102 10.71 11.76 6.44
C GLU A 102 9.96 12.50 7.56
N TYR A 103 10.03 11.99 8.80
CA TYR A 103 9.47 12.69 9.96
C TYR A 103 10.14 14.04 10.22
N ARG A 104 11.48 14.09 10.16
CA ARG A 104 12.23 15.35 10.36
C ARG A 104 11.93 16.37 9.26
N ALA A 105 11.83 15.93 8.01
CA ALA A 105 11.43 16.78 6.90
C ALA A 105 10.00 17.30 7.08
N ALA A 106 9.04 16.45 7.49
CA ALA A 106 7.68 16.89 7.80
C ALA A 106 7.63 17.94 8.92
N ARG A 107 8.43 17.75 9.97
CA ARG A 107 8.59 18.74 11.04
C ARG A 107 9.18 20.07 10.52
N TRP A 108 10.18 20.01 9.65
CA TRP A 108 10.77 21.19 9.03
C TRP A 108 9.76 21.94 8.15
N VAL A 109 8.99 21.22 7.31
CA VAL A 109 7.94 21.83 6.48
C VAL A 109 6.94 22.60 7.34
N LYS A 110 6.53 22.06 8.49
CA LYS A 110 5.65 22.77 9.43
C LYS A 110 6.24 24.09 9.95
N THR A 111 7.56 24.17 10.12
CA THR A 111 8.21 25.40 10.59
C THR A 111 8.33 26.47 9.50
N VAL A 112 8.40 26.07 8.23
CA VAL A 112 8.60 26.98 7.09
C VAL A 112 7.28 27.40 6.46
N LEU A 113 6.26 26.54 6.52
CA LEU A 113 4.96 26.78 5.93
C LEU A 113 3.95 27.15 7.02
N SER A 114 3.77 28.45 7.25
CA SER A 114 2.74 29.00 8.15
C SER A 114 1.35 28.88 7.53
N ASP A 115 1.22 29.17 6.24
CA ASP A 115 0.02 28.98 5.43
C ASP A 115 0.40 28.53 4.01
N GLY A 116 -0.22 27.46 3.53
CA GLY A 116 -0.02 26.93 2.18
C GLY A 116 -0.38 25.46 2.06
N THR A 117 -0.38 24.97 0.82
CA THR A 117 -0.61 23.56 0.50
C THR A 117 0.71 22.92 0.07
N VAL A 118 1.03 21.76 0.63
CA VAL A 118 2.20 20.96 0.25
C VAL A 118 1.81 19.95 -0.82
N ALA A 119 2.52 19.92 -1.94
CA ALA A 119 2.38 18.86 -2.93
C ALA A 119 3.15 17.62 -2.45
N CYS A 120 2.49 16.49 -2.33
CA CYS A 120 3.10 15.23 -1.89
C CYS A 120 2.29 14.04 -2.37
N ASP A 121 2.79 12.81 -2.20
CA ASP A 121 1.99 11.62 -2.48
C ASP A 121 1.12 11.23 -1.27
N VAL A 122 0.31 10.17 -1.40
CA VAL A 122 -0.58 9.71 -0.31
C VAL A 122 0.21 9.24 0.92
N LYS A 123 1.40 8.66 0.76
CA LYS A 123 2.25 8.27 1.89
C LYS A 123 2.52 9.49 2.77
N ILE A 124 3.04 10.55 2.17
CA ILE A 124 3.42 11.75 2.92
C ILE A 124 2.20 12.57 3.36
N ALA A 125 1.09 12.49 2.62
CA ALA A 125 -0.15 13.15 3.00
C ALA A 125 -0.61 12.74 4.40
N TYR A 126 -0.51 11.45 4.76
CA TYR A 126 -0.87 10.97 6.10
C TYR A 126 -0.03 11.63 7.20
N ILE A 127 1.30 11.71 7.06
CA ILE A 127 2.13 12.34 8.10
C ILE A 127 1.88 13.84 8.19
N LEU A 128 1.81 14.55 7.06
CA LEU A 128 1.63 16.00 7.05
C LEU A 128 0.23 16.41 7.53
N LYS A 129 -0.82 15.77 7.02
CA LYS A 129 -2.21 16.09 7.34
C LYS A 129 -2.60 15.59 8.73
N CYS A 130 -2.32 14.33 9.07
CA CYS A 130 -2.83 13.75 10.31
C CYS A 130 -1.95 14.05 11.53
N TYR A 131 -0.62 14.13 11.39
CA TYR A 131 0.27 14.39 12.54
C TYR A 131 0.61 15.87 12.70
N PHE A 132 0.81 16.59 11.60
CA PHE A 132 1.25 17.99 11.64
C PHE A 132 0.14 19.00 11.34
N ASN A 133 -1.06 18.53 10.95
CA ASN A 133 -2.23 19.34 10.60
C ASN A 133 -1.96 20.35 9.47
N LEU A 134 -1.19 19.94 8.46
CA LEU A 134 -0.87 20.73 7.29
C LEU A 134 -1.84 20.45 6.14
N ARG A 135 -2.08 21.45 5.28
CA ARG A 135 -2.84 21.26 4.04
C ARG A 135 -1.93 20.60 2.99
N VAL A 136 -2.46 19.59 2.32
CA VAL A 136 -1.75 18.80 1.32
C VAL A 136 -2.58 18.68 0.04
N ASP A 137 -1.92 18.58 -1.10
CA ASP A 137 -2.51 18.15 -2.36
C ASP A 137 -1.76 16.91 -2.83
N GLU A 138 -2.45 15.77 -2.76
CA GLU A 138 -1.86 14.46 -3.04
C GLU A 138 -1.50 14.27 -4.53
N PHE A 139 -2.02 15.10 -5.42
CA PHE A 139 -1.93 14.91 -6.87
C PHE A 139 -1.17 16.03 -7.60
N GLN A 140 -1.04 17.22 -6.99
CA GLN A 140 -0.33 18.35 -7.60
C GLN A 140 1.11 17.99 -7.95
N GLY A 141 1.78 17.22 -7.08
CA GLY A 141 3.16 16.79 -7.32
C GLY A 141 3.25 15.96 -8.60
N LEU A 142 2.40 14.95 -8.73
CA LEU A 142 2.36 14.11 -9.92
C LEU A 142 2.01 14.90 -11.19
N ARG A 143 0.99 15.78 -11.14
CA ARG A 143 0.62 16.64 -12.27
C ARG A 143 1.78 17.55 -12.70
N TYR A 144 2.50 18.14 -11.76
CA TYR A 144 3.68 18.97 -12.05
C TYR A 144 4.79 18.15 -12.70
N LEU A 145 5.07 16.96 -12.15
CA LEU A 145 6.09 16.06 -12.70
C LEU A 145 5.72 15.59 -14.13
N ASN A 146 4.43 15.45 -14.45
CA ASN A 146 3.96 15.18 -15.80
C ASN A 146 3.91 16.42 -16.72
N GLY A 147 4.07 17.62 -16.18
CA GLY A 147 3.97 18.88 -16.94
C GLY A 147 2.53 19.35 -17.17
N GLU A 148 1.57 18.80 -16.42
CA GLU A 148 0.14 19.12 -16.51
C GLU A 148 -0.27 20.28 -15.59
N SER A 149 0.57 20.66 -14.63
CA SER A 149 0.29 21.76 -13.70
C SER A 149 1.49 22.66 -13.46
N GLY A 150 1.20 23.87 -12.96
CA GLY A 150 2.23 24.81 -12.49
C GLY A 150 3.05 24.29 -11.32
N GLN A 151 4.18 24.97 -11.05
CA GLN A 151 5.15 24.60 -10.02
C GLN A 151 4.54 24.69 -8.61
N PRO A 152 4.62 23.63 -7.79
CA PRO A 152 4.18 23.69 -6.40
C PRO A 152 5.15 24.50 -5.55
N ARG A 153 4.66 25.14 -4.48
CA ARG A 153 5.49 25.88 -3.52
C ARG A 153 6.45 24.97 -2.76
N ILE A 154 5.95 23.81 -2.32
CA ILE A 154 6.75 22.75 -1.72
C ILE A 154 6.31 21.44 -2.37
N LEU A 155 7.27 20.71 -2.93
CA LEU A 155 7.11 19.32 -3.35
C LEU A 155 7.88 18.42 -2.39
N PHE A 156 7.16 17.58 -1.65
CA PHE A 156 7.77 16.65 -0.71
C PHE A 156 8.13 15.34 -1.42
N THR A 157 9.42 15.03 -1.47
CA THR A 157 9.96 13.79 -2.04
C THR A 157 10.72 12.99 -0.98
N TYR A 158 10.92 11.71 -1.23
CA TYR A 158 11.65 10.81 -0.33
C TYR A 158 12.37 9.73 -1.12
N ASP A 159 13.40 9.13 -0.52
CA ASP A 159 14.30 8.17 -1.18
C ASP A 159 13.54 7.00 -1.85
N GLN A 160 12.62 6.35 -1.11
CA GLN A 160 11.86 5.22 -1.63
C GLN A 160 10.93 5.57 -2.81
N MET A 161 10.59 6.85 -3.02
CA MET A 161 9.79 7.31 -4.16
C MET A 161 10.52 7.00 -5.48
N SER A 162 11.85 7.09 -5.50
CA SER A 162 12.66 6.79 -6.69
C SER A 162 12.53 5.32 -7.15
N LYS A 163 12.38 4.40 -6.20
CA LYS A 163 12.27 2.96 -6.46
C LYS A 163 10.83 2.52 -6.71
N ASN A 164 9.90 3.04 -5.91
CA ASN A 164 8.52 2.54 -5.87
C ASN A 164 7.51 3.41 -6.63
N GLY A 165 7.93 4.60 -7.07
CA GLY A 165 7.08 5.56 -7.75
C GLY A 165 6.24 6.43 -6.80
N TYR A 166 5.25 7.10 -7.38
CA TYR A 166 4.37 8.07 -6.70
C TYR A 166 3.12 7.39 -6.17
N VAL A 167 2.86 7.40 -4.85
CA VAL A 167 1.70 6.72 -4.25
C VAL A 167 0.41 7.51 -4.48
N ILE A 168 -0.53 6.94 -5.23
CA ILE A 168 -1.82 7.57 -5.55
C ILE A 168 -2.92 7.15 -4.57
N TYR A 169 -2.98 5.89 -4.17
CA TYR A 169 -4.07 5.40 -3.32
C TYR A 169 -3.74 4.05 -2.69
N GLY A 170 -3.97 3.85 -1.39
CA GLY A 170 -3.95 2.52 -0.77
C GLY A 170 -2.67 1.68 -1.01
N GLY A 171 -1.53 2.34 -1.24
CA GLY A 171 -0.26 1.67 -1.61
C GLY A 171 -0.08 1.39 -3.09
N TYR A 172 -1.06 1.74 -3.93
CA TYR A 172 -0.89 1.82 -5.38
C TYR A 172 -0.04 3.03 -5.74
N SER A 173 1.14 2.72 -6.26
CA SER A 173 2.01 3.72 -6.85
C SER A 173 1.84 3.78 -8.35
N VAL A 174 2.28 4.85 -9.00
CA VAL A 174 2.51 4.94 -10.45
C VAL A 174 3.97 5.26 -10.71
N ASP A 175 4.46 4.88 -11.87
CA ASP A 175 5.84 5.17 -12.25
C ASP A 175 6.01 6.68 -12.44
N LEU A 176 7.15 7.18 -11.98
CA LEU A 176 7.48 8.58 -12.17
C LEU A 176 7.92 8.81 -13.61
N PRO A 177 7.61 9.98 -14.19
CA PRO A 177 8.07 10.32 -15.53
C PRO A 177 9.61 10.32 -15.59
N GLY A 178 10.15 10.03 -16.77
CA GLY A 178 11.59 10.11 -17.00
C GLY A 178 12.11 11.50 -16.65
N ARG A 179 13.28 11.56 -15.98
CA ARG A 179 13.93 12.81 -15.54
C ARG A 179 13.13 13.64 -14.51
N TRP A 180 12.25 13.01 -13.73
CA TRP A 180 11.54 13.71 -12.65
C TRP A 180 12.48 14.40 -11.66
N VAL A 181 13.67 13.83 -11.41
CA VAL A 181 14.71 14.43 -10.55
C VAL A 181 15.19 15.77 -11.10
N ASP A 182 15.34 15.92 -12.41
CA ASP A 182 15.76 17.18 -13.02
C ASP A 182 14.73 18.28 -12.74
N LYS A 183 13.44 17.93 -12.77
CA LYS A 183 12.34 18.85 -12.41
C LYS A 183 12.31 19.20 -10.92
N THR A 184 12.81 18.34 -10.03
CA THR A 184 12.90 18.68 -8.61
C THR A 184 14.13 19.53 -8.29
N LEU A 185 15.18 19.45 -9.10
CA LEU A 185 16.35 20.33 -8.97
C LEU A 185 16.00 21.78 -9.33
N THR A 186 15.22 22.01 -10.40
CA THR A 186 14.81 23.36 -10.82
C THR A 186 13.96 24.06 -9.75
N LEU A 187 13.16 23.32 -9.00
CA LEU A 187 12.38 23.80 -7.86
C LEU A 187 13.25 24.50 -6.79
N ASN A 188 14.47 24.02 -6.54
CA ASN A 188 15.35 24.58 -5.52
C ASN A 188 16.06 25.88 -5.94
N HIS A 189 16.16 26.15 -7.25
CA HIS A 189 16.93 27.28 -7.77
C HIS A 189 16.18 28.61 -7.77
N TYR A 190 14.84 28.60 -7.69
CA TYR A 190 14.03 29.82 -7.74
C TYR A 190 13.84 30.51 -6.38
N THR A 191 14.27 29.89 -5.28
CA THR A 191 14.12 30.40 -3.90
C THR A 191 15.33 31.20 -3.38
N ARG A 192 16.31 31.57 -4.23
CA ARG A 192 17.53 32.29 -3.82
C ARG A 192 17.51 33.81 -4.04
N THR A 193 16.35 34.37 -4.38
CA THR A 193 16.20 35.82 -4.57
C THR A 193 15.16 36.39 -3.61
N GLU A 194 15.47 36.38 -2.32
CA GLU A 194 14.95 37.33 -1.32
C GLU A 194 16.05 37.62 -0.29
#